data_AF-A0AAF0DJZ3-F1
#
_entry.id   AF-A0AAF0DJZ3-F1
#
_cell.length_a   1.000
_cell.length_b   1.000
_cell.length_c   1.000
_cell.angle_alpha   90.00
_cell.angle_beta   90.00
_cell.angle_gamma   90.00
#
_symmetry.space_group_name_H-M   'P 1'
#
loop_
_entity.id
_entity.type
_entity.pdbx_description
1 polymer ?
#
loop_
_entity_poly.entity_id
_entity_poly.type
_entity_poly.pdbx_seq_one_letter_code
_entity_poly.pdbx_strand_id
1 'polypeptide(L)'
;MSNEDKYTVSRVDYRISIGLDTLADTTVPPRQWIEYLSRHTSELSLLRQERRKGRPPVKREEALTQLEEAEAKEYSTGFWMPDLGSEDNLRRIKEWNGEWSSMSTVDFVRLSSSGNKQKSMFPPKGLS
;
A
#
# COMPACT_ATOMS: atom_id res chain seq x y z
N MET A 1 -1.04 16.74 7.00
CA MET A 1 -0.93 15.35 6.52
C MET A 1 -1.42 15.32 5.09
N SER A 2 -0.50 15.10 4.14
CA SER A 2 -0.79 14.96 2.71
C SER A 2 -1.67 13.72 2.45
N ASN A 3 -2.20 13.55 1.25
CA ASN A 3 -2.93 12.32 0.91
C ASN A 3 -1.97 11.12 0.90
N GLU A 4 -0.74 11.34 0.47
CA GLU A 4 0.35 10.38 0.44
C GLU A 4 0.73 9.89 1.84
N ASP A 5 0.73 10.79 2.83
CA ASP A 5 0.97 10.45 4.23
C ASP A 5 -0.11 9.47 4.72
N LYS A 6 -1.39 9.77 4.44
CA LYS A 6 -2.53 8.91 4.79
C LYS A 6 -2.46 7.54 4.14
N TYR A 7 -2.00 7.46 2.89
CA TYR A 7 -1.84 6.17 2.20
C TYR A 7 -0.74 5.31 2.83
N THR A 8 0.37 5.92 3.23
CA THR A 8 1.47 5.19 3.87
C THR A 8 1.08 4.66 5.24
N VAL A 9 0.42 5.50 6.05
CA VAL A 9 -0.17 5.11 7.33
C VAL A 9 -1.15 3.96 7.13
N SER A 10 -2.07 4.08 6.16
CA SER A 10 -3.05 3.04 5.85
C SER A 10 -2.42 1.72 5.38
N ARG A 11 -1.28 1.75 4.68
CA ARG A 11 -0.54 0.55 4.25
C ARG A 11 0.07 -0.16 5.46
N VAL A 12 0.69 0.61 6.36
CA VAL A 12 1.26 0.10 7.62
C VAL A 12 0.15 -0.51 8.50
N ASP A 13 -0.95 0.22 8.68
CA ASP A 13 -2.08 -0.23 9.49
C ASP A 13 -2.73 -1.49 8.92
N TYR A 14 -2.95 -1.54 7.60
CA TYR A 14 -3.47 -2.74 6.94
C TYR A 14 -2.55 -3.93 7.22
N ARG A 15 -1.24 -3.74 7.10
CA ARG A 15 -0.29 -4.82 7.36
C ARG A 15 -0.30 -5.28 8.82
N ILE A 16 -0.37 -4.35 9.78
CA ILE A 16 -0.53 -4.67 11.21
C ILE A 16 -1.83 -5.47 11.41
N SER A 17 -2.92 -5.07 10.75
CA SER A 17 -4.24 -5.72 10.89
C SER A 17 -4.30 -7.17 10.40
N ILE A 18 -3.51 -7.53 9.37
CA ILE A 18 -3.45 -8.90 8.83
C ILE A 18 -2.37 -9.78 9.50
N GLY A 19 -1.63 -9.23 10.48
CA GLY A 19 -0.59 -9.92 11.25
C GLY A 19 0.79 -9.89 10.57
N LEU A 20 1.83 -9.47 11.31
CA LEU A 20 3.22 -9.38 10.83
C LEU A 20 3.94 -10.74 10.76
N ASP A 21 3.37 -11.80 11.35
CA ASP A 21 4.04 -13.08 11.63
C ASP A 21 4.17 -14.02 10.42
N THR A 22 3.71 -13.60 9.26
CA THR A 22 3.92 -14.33 8.00
C THR A 22 4.98 -13.62 7.17
N LEU A 23 6.06 -14.35 6.83
CA LEU A 23 7.09 -14.10 5.81
C LEU A 23 8.52 -13.85 6.33
N ALA A 24 9.17 -14.93 6.78
CA ALA A 24 10.62 -15.09 6.66
C ALA A 24 10.95 -15.77 5.32
N ASP A 25 10.68 -15.11 4.20
CA ASP A 25 11.26 -15.50 2.91
C ASP A 25 11.43 -14.25 2.04
N THR A 26 12.69 -13.85 1.88
CA THR A 26 13.15 -12.68 1.13
C THR A 26 12.95 -12.79 -0.38
N THR A 27 12.34 -13.87 -0.85
CA THR A 27 11.86 -14.07 -2.21
C THR A 27 10.35 -13.80 -2.24
N VAL A 28 9.95 -12.53 -2.08
CA VAL A 28 8.54 -12.10 -1.94
C VAL A 28 7.64 -12.81 -2.96
N PRO A 29 6.71 -13.70 -2.54
CA PRO A 29 5.66 -14.14 -3.44
C PRO A 29 4.72 -12.94 -3.66
N PRO A 30 4.38 -12.61 -4.91
CA PRO A 30 3.51 -11.49 -5.30
C PRO A 30 2.14 -11.43 -4.59
N ARG A 31 1.71 -12.51 -3.93
CA ARG A 31 0.31 -12.74 -3.57
C ARG A 31 -0.25 -11.74 -2.54
N GLN A 32 0.44 -11.49 -1.44
CA GLN A 32 -0.09 -10.63 -0.38
C GLN A 32 -0.21 -9.16 -0.84
N TRP A 33 0.68 -8.74 -1.74
CA TRP A 33 0.60 -7.41 -2.34
C TRP A 33 -0.45 -7.32 -3.42
N ILE A 34 -0.64 -8.37 -4.21
CA ILE A 34 -1.78 -8.49 -5.10
C ILE A 34 -3.09 -8.41 -4.29
N GLU A 35 -3.16 -9.04 -3.12
CA GLU A 35 -4.33 -8.95 -2.21
C GLU A 35 -4.56 -7.52 -1.71
N TYR A 36 -3.51 -6.78 -1.31
CA TYR A 36 -3.65 -5.36 -0.96
C TYR A 36 -4.09 -4.49 -2.15
N LEU A 37 -3.45 -4.63 -3.31
CA LEU A 37 -3.77 -3.84 -4.51
C LEU A 37 -5.17 -4.14 -5.05
N SER A 38 -5.69 -5.36 -4.83
CA SER A 38 -7.03 -5.79 -5.25
C SER A 38 -8.10 -5.68 -4.15
N ARG A 39 -7.78 -5.06 -3.01
CA ARG A 39 -8.70 -4.97 -1.86
C ARG A 39 -10.05 -4.30 -2.20
N HIS A 40 -10.04 -3.37 -3.15
CA HIS A 40 -11.22 -2.63 -3.59
C HIS A 40 -11.96 -3.29 -4.76
N THR A 41 -11.38 -4.34 -5.37
CA THR A 41 -11.92 -4.95 -6.58
C THR A 41 -13.31 -5.57 -6.34
N SER A 42 -13.53 -6.15 -5.16
CA SER A 42 -14.84 -6.69 -4.77
C SER A 42 -15.90 -5.59 -4.61
N GLU A 43 -15.56 -4.50 -3.90
CA GLU A 43 -16.42 -3.34 -3.70
C GLU A 43 -16.76 -2.65 -5.03
N LEU A 44 -15.76 -2.44 -5.90
CA LEU A 44 -15.97 -1.89 -7.24
C LEU A 44 -16.88 -2.78 -8.09
N SER A 45 -16.72 -4.10 -8.01
CA SER A 45 -17.60 -5.03 -8.72
C SER A 45 -19.06 -4.91 -8.27
N LEU A 46 -19.30 -4.78 -6.96
CA LEU A 46 -20.64 -4.57 -6.40
C LEU A 46 -21.23 -3.22 -6.86
N LEU A 47 -20.47 -2.13 -6.75
CA LEU A 47 -20.89 -0.80 -7.20
C LEU A 47 -21.26 -0.79 -8.70
N ARG A 48 -20.47 -1.48 -9.53
CA ARG A 48 -20.71 -1.62 -10.97
C ARG A 48 -21.94 -2.48 -11.28
N GLN A 49 -22.23 -3.51 -10.48
CA GLN A 49 -23.41 -4.36 -10.63
C GLN A 49 -24.70 -3.64 -10.21
N GLU A 50 -24.66 -2.89 -9.11
CA GLU A 50 -25.79 -2.07 -8.63
C GLU A 50 -26.11 -0.91 -9.57
N ARG A 51 -25.14 -0.52 -10.42
CA ARG A 51 -25.29 0.50 -11.44
C ARG A 51 -26.25 0.03 -12.54
N ARG A 52 -27.49 0.49 -12.47
CA ARG A 52 -28.46 0.39 -13.58
C ARG A 52 -27.93 1.11 -14.81
N LYS A 53 -28.15 0.54 -16.00
CA LYS A 53 -27.75 1.11 -17.30
C LYS A 53 -28.19 2.59 -17.38
N GLY A 54 -27.22 3.50 -17.57
CA GLY A 54 -27.47 4.93 -17.75
C GLY A 54 -27.30 5.83 -16.53
N ARG A 55 -27.07 5.29 -15.31
CA ARG A 55 -26.67 6.11 -14.16
C ARG A 55 -25.15 6.38 -14.22
N PRO A 56 -24.70 7.64 -14.07
CA PRO A 56 -23.28 7.95 -13.97
C PRO A 56 -22.65 7.25 -12.74
N PRO A 57 -21.33 7.01 -12.75
CA PRO A 57 -20.64 6.38 -11.64
C PRO A 57 -20.91 7.15 -10.35
N VAL A 58 -21.09 6.42 -9.24
CA VAL A 58 -21.22 7.07 -7.94
C VAL A 58 -19.85 7.63 -7.57
N LYS A 59 -19.78 8.79 -6.91
CA LYS A 59 -18.51 9.41 -6.48
C LYS A 59 -17.51 8.44 -5.83
N ARG A 60 -18.03 7.42 -5.12
CA ARG A 60 -17.24 6.36 -4.50
C ARG A 60 -16.61 5.41 -5.52
N GLU A 61 -17.33 5.02 -6.57
CA GLU A 61 -16.81 4.21 -7.68
C GLU A 61 -15.67 4.95 -8.39
N GLU A 62 -15.84 6.25 -8.67
CA GLU A 62 -14.80 7.07 -9.30
C GLU A 62 -13.56 7.18 -8.43
N ALA A 63 -13.73 7.45 -7.13
CA ALA A 63 -12.61 7.56 -6.19
C ALA A 63 -11.84 6.24 -6.04
N LEU A 64 -12.54 5.11 -5.93
CA LEU A 64 -11.93 3.78 -5.83
C LEU A 64 -11.21 3.39 -7.13
N THR A 65 -11.80 3.71 -8.29
CA THR A 65 -11.16 3.45 -9.59
C THR A 65 -9.87 4.25 -9.75
N GLN A 66 -9.90 5.55 -9.44
CA GLN A 66 -8.70 6.40 -9.49
C GLN A 66 -7.62 5.93 -8.52
N LEU A 67 -8.02 5.44 -7.34
CA LEU A 67 -7.09 4.88 -6.36
C LEU A 67 -6.41 3.59 -6.88
N GLU A 68 -7.17 2.63 -7.40
CA GLU A 68 -6.61 1.41 -7.98
C GLU A 68 -5.64 1.73 -9.14
N GLU A 69 -6.00 2.65 -10.02
CA GLU A 69 -5.15 3.08 -11.14
C GLU A 69 -3.84 3.73 -10.66
N ALA A 70 -3.91 4.59 -9.64
CA ALA A 70 -2.74 5.24 -9.07
C ALA A 70 -1.80 4.22 -8.40
N GLU A 71 -2.35 3.29 -7.60
CA GLU A 71 -1.58 2.25 -6.93
C GLU A 71 -0.96 1.25 -7.92
N ALA A 72 -1.69 0.87 -8.97
CA ALA A 72 -1.18 -0.01 -10.04
C ALA A 72 -0.03 0.66 -10.81
N LYS A 73 -0.15 1.96 -11.11
CA LYS A 73 0.91 2.74 -11.75
C LYS A 73 2.14 2.83 -10.85
N GLU A 74 1.96 3.07 -9.55
CA GLU A 74 3.05 3.08 -8.57
C GLU A 74 3.74 1.70 -8.51
N TYR A 75 2.97 0.62 -8.46
CA TYR A 75 3.50 -0.75 -8.45
C TYR A 75 4.30 -1.11 -9.71
N SER A 76 3.90 -0.59 -10.87
CA SER A 76 4.65 -0.80 -12.11
C SER A 76 6.06 -0.19 -12.07
N THR A 77 6.25 0.91 -11.33
CA THR A 77 7.50 1.70 -11.32
C THR A 77 8.32 1.55 -10.03
N GLY A 78 7.75 0.94 -9.00
CA GLY A 78 8.39 0.73 -7.71
C GLY A 78 7.53 1.29 -6.59
N PHE A 79 6.61 0.46 -6.08
CA PHE A 79 5.70 0.74 -4.99
C PHE A 79 6.48 1.06 -3.71
N TRP A 80 6.27 2.25 -3.15
CA TRP A 80 7.00 2.67 -1.97
C TRP A 80 6.30 2.18 -0.69
N MET A 81 7.06 1.52 0.18
CA MET A 81 6.51 0.86 1.36
C MET A 81 7.55 0.55 2.43
N PRO A 82 7.13 0.29 3.68
CA PRO A 82 8.02 -0.21 4.72
C PRO A 82 8.67 -1.55 4.33
N ASP A 83 9.92 -1.75 4.70
CA ASP A 83 10.60 -3.02 4.51
C ASP A 83 10.09 -4.07 5.50
N LEU A 84 9.32 -5.05 5.01
CA LEU A 84 8.80 -6.15 5.84
C LEU A 84 9.76 -7.34 5.95
N GLY A 85 10.90 -7.32 5.29
CA GLY A 85 11.87 -8.43 5.31
C GLY A 85 12.87 -8.38 6.45
N SER A 86 12.85 -7.33 7.28
CA SER A 86 13.75 -7.15 8.41
C SER A 86 12.97 -7.27 9.72
N GLU A 87 13.34 -8.25 10.56
CA GLU A 87 12.71 -8.42 11.88
C GLU A 87 12.80 -7.15 12.74
N ASP A 88 13.95 -6.46 12.71
CA ASP A 88 14.13 -5.20 13.42
C ASP A 88 13.17 -4.12 12.92
N ASN A 89 12.96 -4.05 11.60
CA ASN A 89 12.03 -3.08 11.03
C ASN A 89 10.57 -3.44 11.34
N LEU A 90 10.23 -4.74 11.34
CA LEU A 90 8.92 -5.21 11.77
C LEU A 90 8.62 -4.84 13.23
N ARG A 91 9.61 -4.91 14.13
CA ARG A 91 9.46 -4.43 15.52
C ARG A 91 9.16 -2.94 15.58
N ARG A 92 9.92 -2.11 14.83
CA ARG A 92 9.69 -0.66 14.77
C ARG A 92 8.30 -0.33 14.22
N ILE A 93 7.85 -1.06 13.20
CA ILE A 93 6.49 -0.93 12.65
C ILE A 93 5.43 -1.30 13.69
N LYS A 94 5.65 -2.36 14.48
CA LYS A 94 4.73 -2.80 15.53
C LYS A 94 4.64 -1.81 16.69
N GLU A 95 5.75 -1.16 17.02
CA GLU A 95 5.84 -0.14 18.08
C GLU A 95 5.46 1.26 17.57
N TRP A 96 5.19 1.40 16.28
CA TRP A 96 4.85 2.67 15.68
C TRP A 96 3.51 3.20 16.24
N ASN A 97 3.52 4.47 16.63
CA ASN A 97 2.44 5.12 17.37
C ASN A 97 1.37 5.78 16.48
N GLY A 98 1.39 5.56 15.16
CA GLY A 98 0.47 6.17 14.21
C GLY A 98 0.87 7.57 13.73
N GLU A 99 1.95 8.14 14.26
CA GLU A 99 2.42 9.49 13.89
C GLU A 99 3.30 9.46 12.63
N TRP A 100 3.06 10.39 11.69
CA TRP A 100 3.89 10.51 10.49
C TRP A 100 5.36 10.80 10.80
N SER A 101 5.61 11.62 11.82
CA SER A 101 6.97 12.04 12.21
C SER A 101 7.83 10.86 12.70
N SER A 102 7.21 9.84 13.29
CA SER A 102 7.89 8.64 13.79
C SER A 102 8.17 7.60 12.69
N MET A 103 7.61 7.75 11.49
CA MET A 103 7.96 6.92 10.33
C MET A 103 9.41 7.08 9.87
N SER A 104 10.10 8.16 10.27
CA SER A 104 11.53 8.34 9.98
C SER A 104 12.43 7.23 10.54
N THR A 105 11.94 6.48 11.53
CA THR A 105 12.65 5.35 12.15
C THR A 105 12.42 4.02 11.44
N VAL A 106 11.49 3.97 10.49
CA VAL A 106 11.12 2.78 9.73
C VAL A 106 11.93 2.75 8.44
N ASP A 107 12.49 1.59 8.09
CA ASP A 107 13.15 1.37 6.82
C ASP A 107 12.11 1.21 5.70
N PHE A 108 12.36 1.82 4.55
CA PHE A 108 11.48 1.74 3.39
C PHE A 108 12.18 1.11 2.19
N VAL A 109 11.38 0.55 1.29
CA VAL A 109 11.80 -0.03 0.02
C VAL A 109 10.85 0.38 -1.10
N ARG A 110 11.33 0.25 -2.34
CA ARG A 110 10.51 0.25 -3.54
C ARG A 110 10.44 -1.15 -4.10
N LEU A 111 9.23 -1.68 -4.27
CA LEU A 111 8.96 -2.98 -4.86
C LEU A 111 8.31 -2.79 -6.23
N SER A 112 8.95 -3.26 -7.30
CA SER A 112 8.35 -3.26 -8.63
C SER A 112 7.62 -4.58 -8.93
N SER A 113 6.74 -4.54 -9.92
CA SER A 113 6.07 -5.74 -10.46
C SER A 113 7.03 -6.82 -10.97
N SER A 114 8.26 -6.46 -11.33
CA SER A 114 9.32 -7.39 -11.72
C SER A 114 9.99 -8.10 -10.53
N GLY A 115 9.53 -7.86 -9.29
CA GLY A 115 10.10 -8.42 -8.07
C GLY A 115 11.38 -7.73 -7.61
N ASN A 116 11.78 -6.60 -8.24
CA ASN A 116 12.95 -5.86 -7.79
C ASN A 116 12.61 -5.07 -6.53
N LYS A 117 13.38 -5.32 -5.47
CA LYS A 117 13.30 -4.61 -4.20
C LYS A 117 14.51 -3.69 -4.05
N GLN A 118 14.29 -2.39 -3.94
CA GLN A 118 15.35 -1.39 -3.74
C GLN A 118 15.14 -0.63 -2.44
N LYS A 119 16.20 -0.39 -1.67
CA LYS A 119 16.10 0.47 -0.47
C LYS A 119 15.64 1.86 -0.86
N SER A 120 14.78 2.45 -0.04
CA SER A 120 14.24 3.78 -0.21
C SER A 120 14.36 4.58 1.08
N MET A 121 14.27 5.90 0.97
CA MET A 121 14.37 6.80 2.11
C MET A 121 13.01 7.44 2.39
N PHE A 122 12.80 7.80 3.65
CA PHE A 122 11.70 8.63 4.11
C PHE A 122 12.17 10.10 4.24
N PRO A 123 11.39 11.10 3.77
CA PRO A 123 10.31 10.96 2.80
C PRO A 123 10.88 10.66 1.39
N PRO A 124 10.06 10.15 0.45
CA PRO A 124 10.56 9.83 -0.89
C PRO A 124 11.03 11.11 -1.61
N LYS A 125 12.15 11.02 -2.34
CA LYS A 125 12.63 12.14 -3.17
C LYS A 125 11.54 12.58 -4.16
N GLY A 126 11.21 13.87 -4.16
CA GLY A 126 10.12 14.46 -4.96
C GLY A 126 8.88 14.86 -4.17
N LEU A 127 8.90 14.74 -2.83
CA LEU A 127 7.80 15.09 -1.92
C LEU A 127 8.19 16.12 -0.84
N SER A 128 9.29 16.86 -1.04
CA SER A 128 9.69 18.01 -0.20
C SER A 128 9.11 19.31 -0.73
#